data_AF-A0A256ZN95-F1
#
_entry.id   AF-A0A256ZN95-F1
#
_cell.length_a   1.000
_cell.length_b   1.000
_cell.length_c   1.000
_cell.angle_alpha   90.00
_cell.angle_beta   90.00
_cell.angle_gamma   90.00
#
_symmetry.space_group_name_H-M   'P 1'
#
loop_
_entity.id
_entity.type
_entity.pdbx_description
1 polymer ?
#
loop_
_entity_poly.entity_id
_entity_poly.type
_entity_poly.pdbx_seq_one_letter_code
_entity_poly.pdbx_strand_id
1 'polypeptide(L)'
;MGIEIIGTGHIFEKSVREVRESIHRGTPDVVAVELDGSRFRGLAAQGFSMDFQEGELDFRSLLGNVLRGGSLPVFIQSLLGEMQRELGKRYGIKPGADMCAAILAARDVGGRVLLIDRDIEVTINHLLAIPLKEKIALFTSRDKDLEVLVGLMGSNLENLLEEEILVEVMDSLSRNAPGLYNALVDERDRYMALQLDDFRKANPDSRIIAVVGAGHRRGIKRYLEKLGRGYEISLRSLVSMRKTPIYSVVFLIFAVILTYIITKIRFRRK
;
A
#
# COMPACT_ATOMS: atom_id res chain seq x y z
N MET A 1 -4.26 -22.98 16.53
CA MET A 1 -4.61 -22.77 15.10
C MET A 1 -3.70 -21.70 14.50
N GLY A 2 -3.46 -21.74 13.19
CA GLY A 2 -2.47 -20.90 12.50
C GLY A 2 -3.07 -19.68 11.79
N ILE A 3 -2.23 -18.69 11.50
CA ILE A 3 -2.57 -17.57 10.61
C ILE A 3 -2.25 -18.01 9.17
N GLU A 4 -3.25 -18.02 8.30
CA GLU A 4 -3.07 -18.17 6.86
C GLU A 4 -2.91 -16.80 6.22
N ILE A 5 -1.92 -16.61 5.35
CA ILE A 5 -1.66 -15.31 4.70
C ILE A 5 -1.78 -15.45 3.20
N ILE A 6 -2.77 -14.76 2.63
CA ILE A 6 -3.05 -14.65 1.21
C ILE A 6 -2.41 -13.35 0.70
N GLY A 7 -1.53 -13.48 -0.29
CA GLY A 7 -0.94 -12.36 -1.00
C GLY A 7 -1.79 -12.00 -2.21
N THR A 8 -2.14 -10.73 -2.39
CA THR A 8 -2.96 -10.25 -3.52
C THR A 8 -2.17 -9.29 -4.39
N GLY A 9 -2.43 -9.31 -5.69
CA GLY A 9 -1.82 -8.38 -6.63
C GLY A 9 -2.60 -7.08 -6.83
N HIS A 10 -3.51 -6.71 -5.92
CA HIS A 10 -4.37 -5.49 -5.84
C HIS A 10 -5.13 -4.99 -7.10
N ILE A 11 -4.80 -5.50 -8.28
CA ILE A 11 -5.19 -5.00 -9.60
C ILE A 11 -5.58 -6.19 -10.50
N PHE A 12 -5.79 -7.40 -9.95
CA PHE A 12 -6.15 -8.59 -10.72
C PHE A 12 -7.50 -9.18 -10.27
N GLU A 13 -8.42 -9.41 -11.21
CA GLU A 13 -9.70 -10.09 -10.98
C GLU A 13 -9.50 -11.50 -10.40
N LYS A 14 -8.40 -12.15 -10.81
CA LYS A 14 -7.99 -13.45 -10.27
C LYS A 14 -7.79 -13.38 -8.75
N SER A 15 -7.17 -12.31 -8.24
CA SER A 15 -6.94 -12.13 -6.80
C SER A 15 -8.25 -11.97 -6.02
N VAL A 16 -9.23 -11.26 -6.58
CA VAL A 16 -10.57 -11.13 -5.96
C VAL A 16 -11.23 -12.49 -5.79
N ARG A 17 -11.22 -13.31 -6.85
CA ARG A 17 -11.80 -14.66 -6.82
C ARG A 17 -11.09 -15.56 -5.82
N GLU A 18 -9.77 -15.59 -5.85
CA GLU A 18 -8.94 -16.41 -4.96
C GLU A 18 -9.15 -16.07 -3.48
N VAL A 19 -9.26 -14.77 -3.15
CA VAL A 19 -9.60 -14.30 -1.80
C VAL A 19 -10.96 -14.82 -1.36
N ARG A 20 -12.00 -14.66 -2.19
CA ARG A 20 -13.35 -15.12 -1.85
C ARG A 20 -13.40 -16.63 -1.65
N GLU A 21 -12.84 -17.39 -2.58
CA GLU A 21 -12.82 -18.85 -2.51
C GLU A 21 -12.06 -19.36 -1.28
N SER A 22 -10.93 -18.74 -0.96
CA SER A 22 -10.12 -19.13 0.20
C SER A 22 -10.82 -18.83 1.52
N ILE A 23 -11.50 -17.69 1.63
CA ILE A 23 -12.29 -17.35 2.82
C ILE A 23 -13.51 -18.27 2.97
N HIS A 24 -14.25 -18.55 1.89
CA HIS A 24 -15.41 -19.45 1.94
C HIS A 24 -15.01 -20.89 2.27
N ARG A 25 -13.93 -21.39 1.67
CA ARG A 25 -13.39 -22.72 1.96
C ARG A 25 -12.82 -22.81 3.38
N GLY A 26 -12.19 -21.72 3.84
CA GLY A 26 -11.54 -21.67 5.14
C GLY A 26 -12.48 -21.39 6.30
N THR A 27 -13.65 -20.79 6.06
CA THR A 27 -14.62 -20.37 7.09
C THR A 27 -13.94 -19.82 8.36
N PRO A 28 -13.06 -18.80 8.25
CA PRO A 28 -12.30 -18.30 9.39
C PRO A 28 -13.20 -17.53 10.37
N ASP A 29 -12.84 -17.56 11.65
CA ASP A 29 -13.46 -16.70 12.66
C ASP A 29 -13.12 -15.22 12.44
N VAL A 30 -11.96 -14.97 11.81
CA VAL A 30 -11.43 -13.62 11.58
C VAL A 30 -10.77 -13.52 10.21
N VAL A 31 -11.13 -12.49 9.46
CA VAL A 31 -10.45 -12.06 8.25
C VAL A 31 -9.71 -10.76 8.55
N ALA A 32 -8.38 -10.83 8.56
CA ALA A 32 -7.52 -9.65 8.70
C ALA A 32 -7.26 -9.03 7.32
N VAL A 33 -7.32 -7.70 7.21
CA VAL A 33 -7.15 -6.97 5.94
C VAL A 33 -6.13 -5.85 6.07
N GLU A 34 -5.30 -5.67 5.04
CA GLU A 34 -4.33 -4.57 4.90
C GLU A 34 -5.02 -3.22 4.67
N LEU A 35 -5.75 -2.76 5.68
CA LEU A 35 -6.42 -1.47 5.70
C LEU A 35 -6.24 -0.82 7.05
N ASP A 36 -6.11 0.51 7.02
CA ASP A 36 -6.25 1.36 8.20
C ASP A 36 -7.72 1.78 8.38
N GLY A 37 -8.03 2.39 9.54
CA GLY A 37 -9.39 2.82 9.86
C GLY A 37 -9.95 3.91 8.93
N SER A 38 -9.11 4.79 8.41
CA SER A 38 -9.52 5.85 7.47
C SER A 38 -9.94 5.25 6.14
N ARG A 39 -9.09 4.38 5.58
CA ARG A 39 -9.36 3.65 4.34
C ARG A 39 -10.59 2.76 4.47
N PHE A 40 -10.74 2.03 5.57
CA PHE A 40 -11.93 1.22 5.82
C PHE A 40 -13.21 2.07 5.84
N ARG A 41 -13.21 3.22 6.53
CA ARG A 41 -14.37 4.14 6.52
C ARG A 41 -14.66 4.69 5.12
N GLY A 42 -13.63 4.99 4.34
CA GLY A 42 -13.77 5.40 2.94
C GLY A 42 -14.46 4.35 2.08
N LEU A 43 -14.11 3.07 2.25
CA LEU A 43 -14.78 1.95 1.59
C LEU A 43 -16.21 1.76 2.09
N ALA A 44 -16.43 1.87 3.41
CA ALA A 44 -17.73 1.71 4.03
C ALA A 44 -18.73 2.79 3.59
N ALA A 45 -18.28 4.05 3.46
CA ALA A 45 -19.10 5.16 2.97
C ALA A 45 -19.59 4.95 1.52
N GLN A 46 -18.87 4.12 0.76
CA GLN A 46 -19.21 3.72 -0.60
C GLN A 46 -19.93 2.37 -0.64
N GLY A 47 -20.39 1.88 0.52
CA GLY A 47 -21.14 0.62 0.63
C GLY A 47 -20.30 -0.64 0.45
N PHE A 48 -18.96 -0.56 0.56
CA PHE A 48 -18.04 -1.62 0.12
C PHE A 48 -18.30 -2.02 -1.34
N SER A 49 -18.81 -1.08 -2.14
CA SER A 49 -19.05 -1.30 -3.55
C SER A 49 -17.72 -1.51 -4.24
N MET A 50 -17.67 -2.53 -5.10
CA MET A 50 -16.61 -2.63 -6.11
C MET A 50 -16.77 -1.52 -7.17
N ASP A 51 -17.85 -0.73 -7.08
CA ASP A 51 -18.14 0.46 -7.86
C ASP A 51 -18.02 1.75 -7.04
N PHE A 52 -16.82 2.32 -6.98
CA PHE A 52 -16.63 3.67 -6.46
C PHE A 52 -17.17 4.70 -7.46
N GLN A 53 -17.97 5.66 -6.96
CA GLN A 53 -18.51 6.75 -7.77
C GLN A 53 -17.42 7.74 -8.18
N GLU A 54 -17.47 8.11 -9.44
CA GLU A 54 -16.51 8.95 -10.14
C GLU A 54 -16.65 10.42 -9.71
N GLY A 55 -15.57 10.98 -9.17
CA GLY A 55 -15.38 12.42 -9.12
C GLY A 55 -14.18 12.77 -9.98
N GLU A 56 -14.38 13.46 -11.10
CA GLU A 56 -13.28 14.02 -11.88
C GLU A 56 -12.64 15.16 -11.07
N LEU A 57 -11.33 15.06 -10.80
CA LEU A 57 -10.55 16.20 -10.31
C LEU A 57 -9.30 16.38 -11.16
N ASP A 58 -9.18 17.55 -11.80
CA ASP A 58 -8.02 17.90 -12.62
C ASP A 58 -6.79 18.12 -11.73
N PHE A 59 -5.68 17.46 -12.04
CA PHE A 59 -4.38 17.63 -11.39
C PHE A 59 -3.93 19.10 -11.29
N ARG A 60 -4.32 19.95 -12.26
CA ARG A 60 -4.07 21.41 -12.21
C ARG A 60 -4.80 22.08 -11.04
N SER A 61 -6.00 21.64 -10.72
CA SER A 61 -6.78 22.15 -9.59
C SER A 61 -6.13 21.76 -8.25
N LEU A 62 -5.61 20.53 -8.15
CA LEU A 62 -4.90 20.04 -6.96
C LEU A 62 -3.63 20.86 -6.68
N LEU A 63 -2.82 21.09 -7.70
CA LEU A 63 -1.60 21.89 -7.60
C LEU A 63 -1.92 23.36 -7.27
N GLY A 64 -2.95 23.91 -7.90
CA GLY A 64 -3.43 25.28 -7.64
C GLY A 64 -3.90 25.48 -6.19
N ASN A 65 -4.52 24.48 -5.59
CA ASN A 65 -4.99 24.55 -4.20
C ASN A 65 -3.84 24.62 -3.19
N VAL A 66 -2.75 23.86 -3.37
CA VAL A 66 -1.55 23.97 -2.51
C VAL A 66 -0.88 25.32 -2.64
N LEU A 67 -0.67 25.77 -3.88
CA LEU A 67 -0.02 27.05 -4.16
C LEU A 67 -0.80 28.24 -3.60
N ARG A 68 -2.11 28.07 -3.37
CA ARG A 68 -3.01 29.06 -2.75
C ARG A 68 -3.18 28.90 -1.23
N GLY A 69 -2.31 28.14 -0.56
CA GLY A 69 -2.32 27.96 0.89
C GLY A 69 -3.16 26.76 1.38
N GLY A 70 -3.53 25.85 0.48
CA GLY A 70 -4.22 24.61 0.83
C GLY A 70 -3.36 23.65 1.64
N SER A 71 -4.04 22.80 2.43
CA SER A 71 -3.39 21.82 3.31
C SER A 71 -2.60 20.79 2.51
N LEU A 72 -1.30 20.65 2.82
CA LEU A 72 -0.42 19.68 2.20
C LEU A 72 -0.90 18.22 2.37
N PRO A 73 -1.37 17.77 3.55
CA PRO A 73 -2.05 16.48 3.69
C PRO A 73 -3.21 16.28 2.71
N VAL A 74 -4.06 17.30 2.53
CA VAL A 74 -5.20 17.24 1.60
C VAL A 74 -4.72 17.09 0.17
N PHE A 75 -3.64 17.77 -0.22
CA PHE A 75 -3.04 17.59 -1.54
C PHE A 75 -2.47 16.20 -1.77
N ILE A 76 -1.73 15.65 -0.79
CA ILE A 76 -1.17 14.29 -0.92
C ILE A 76 -2.30 13.27 -1.01
N GLN A 77 -3.33 13.37 -0.18
CA GLN A 77 -4.53 12.53 -0.28
C GLN A 77 -5.19 12.64 -1.66
N SER A 78 -5.33 13.86 -2.19
CA SER A 78 -5.93 14.08 -3.51
C SER A 78 -5.08 13.51 -4.65
N LEU A 79 -3.75 13.68 -4.57
CA LEU A 79 -2.79 13.14 -5.53
C LEU A 79 -2.81 11.61 -5.55
N LEU A 80 -2.80 10.99 -4.37
CA LEU A 80 -2.89 9.53 -4.23
C LEU A 80 -4.21 9.00 -4.78
N GLY A 81 -5.32 9.69 -4.50
CA GLY A 81 -6.62 9.37 -5.10
C GLY A 81 -6.61 9.43 -6.62
N GLU A 82 -5.94 10.42 -7.22
CA GLU A 82 -5.81 10.53 -8.68
C GLU A 82 -4.93 9.42 -9.27
N MET A 83 -3.81 9.09 -8.62
CA MET A 83 -2.99 7.94 -9.02
C MET A 83 -3.76 6.62 -8.95
N GLN A 84 -4.57 6.43 -7.90
CA GLN A 84 -5.45 5.26 -7.76
C GLN A 84 -6.49 5.18 -8.90
N ARG A 85 -7.05 6.32 -9.34
CA ARG A 85 -8.00 6.38 -10.47
C ARG A 85 -7.36 6.03 -11.80
N GLU A 86 -6.19 6.60 -12.09
CA GLU A 86 -5.47 6.35 -13.35
C GLU A 86 -5.08 4.87 -13.49
N LEU A 87 -4.69 4.22 -12.37
CA LEU A 87 -4.47 2.78 -12.31
C LEU A 87 -5.77 2.00 -12.56
N GLY A 88 -6.89 2.40 -11.95
CA GLY A 88 -8.20 1.76 -12.16
C GLY A 88 -8.72 1.84 -13.59
N LYS A 89 -8.51 2.99 -14.28
CA LYS A 89 -8.92 3.19 -15.68
C LYS A 89 -8.11 2.36 -16.67
N ARG A 90 -6.81 2.16 -16.42
CA ARG A 90 -5.91 1.43 -17.33
C ARG A 90 -6.03 -0.09 -17.23
N TYR A 91 -6.29 -0.63 -16.03
CA TYR A 91 -6.23 -2.07 -15.78
C TYR A 91 -7.59 -2.72 -15.52
N GLY A 92 -8.70 -1.98 -15.69
CA GLY A 92 -10.06 -2.50 -15.59
C GLY A 92 -10.50 -2.93 -14.18
N ILE A 93 -9.66 -2.73 -13.16
CA ILE A 93 -9.88 -3.17 -11.77
C ILE A 93 -9.57 -2.01 -10.83
N LYS A 94 -10.54 -1.67 -9.95
CA LYS A 94 -10.42 -0.54 -9.02
C LYS A 94 -9.53 -0.93 -7.82
N PRO A 95 -8.53 -0.11 -7.43
CA PRO A 95 -7.68 -0.39 -6.27
C PRO A 95 -8.49 -0.67 -5.00
N GLY A 96 -8.17 -1.74 -4.30
CA GLY A 96 -8.86 -2.15 -3.07
C GLY A 96 -10.08 -3.08 -3.27
N ALA A 97 -10.36 -3.51 -4.51
CA ALA A 97 -11.42 -4.49 -4.79
C ALA A 97 -11.20 -5.84 -4.09
N ASP A 98 -9.95 -6.26 -3.93
CA ASP A 98 -9.54 -7.44 -3.19
C ASP A 98 -9.83 -7.32 -1.68
N MET A 99 -9.58 -6.15 -1.09
CA MET A 99 -9.90 -5.87 0.31
C MET A 99 -11.41 -5.79 0.53
N CYS A 100 -12.16 -5.16 -0.38
CA CYS A 100 -13.63 -5.22 -0.36
C CYS A 100 -14.13 -6.67 -0.44
N ALA A 101 -13.57 -7.48 -1.34
CA ALA A 101 -13.92 -8.88 -1.47
C ALA A 101 -13.63 -9.69 -0.20
N ALA A 102 -12.51 -9.43 0.47
CA ALA A 102 -12.18 -10.02 1.76
C ALA A 102 -13.20 -9.63 2.85
N ILE A 103 -13.55 -8.34 2.95
CA ILE A 103 -14.53 -7.84 3.91
C ILE A 103 -15.91 -8.44 3.68
N LEU A 104 -16.37 -8.50 2.43
CA LEU A 104 -17.66 -9.08 2.06
C LEU A 104 -17.68 -10.59 2.32
N ALA A 105 -16.63 -11.31 1.90
CA ALA A 105 -16.54 -12.75 2.16
C ALA A 105 -16.46 -13.07 3.65
N ALA A 106 -15.81 -12.23 4.46
CA ALA A 106 -15.81 -12.35 5.92
C ALA A 106 -17.24 -12.29 6.49
N ARG A 107 -18.05 -11.35 5.99
CA ARG A 107 -19.47 -11.23 6.39
C ARG A 107 -20.28 -12.44 5.95
N ASP A 108 -20.07 -12.92 4.73
CA ASP A 108 -20.79 -14.07 4.17
C ASP A 108 -20.58 -15.34 5.03
N VAL A 109 -19.37 -15.53 5.58
CA VAL A 109 -19.05 -16.66 6.46
C VAL A 109 -19.31 -16.39 7.95
N GLY A 110 -19.81 -15.21 8.32
CA GLY A 110 -20.03 -14.81 9.71
C GLY A 110 -18.75 -14.47 10.50
N GLY A 111 -17.62 -14.30 9.82
CA GLY A 111 -16.32 -13.93 10.40
C GLY A 111 -16.21 -12.44 10.73
N ARG A 112 -15.35 -12.12 11.71
CA ARG A 112 -15.03 -10.73 12.07
C ARG A 112 -13.96 -10.16 11.15
N VAL A 113 -13.99 -8.84 10.92
CA VAL A 113 -12.94 -8.13 10.18
C VAL A 113 -11.94 -7.51 11.14
N LEU A 114 -10.64 -7.76 10.93
CA LEU A 114 -9.54 -7.14 11.66
C LEU A 114 -8.74 -6.22 10.73
N LEU A 115 -8.61 -4.95 11.07
CA LEU A 115 -7.77 -3.99 10.34
C LEU A 115 -6.34 -4.10 10.86
N ILE A 116 -5.38 -4.44 9.99
CA ILE A 116 -4.01 -4.72 10.43
C ILE A 116 -2.96 -3.73 9.92
N ASP A 117 -3.33 -2.76 9.08
CA ASP A 117 -2.38 -1.76 8.60
C ASP A 117 -2.37 -0.49 9.46
N ARG A 118 -1.26 0.25 9.39
CA ARG A 118 -1.09 1.52 10.09
C ARG A 118 -1.67 2.67 9.30
N ASP A 119 -1.90 3.78 9.99
CA ASP A 119 -2.36 5.01 9.35
C ASP A 119 -1.44 5.45 8.19
N ILE A 120 -2.04 5.66 7.02
CA ILE A 120 -1.34 6.13 5.83
C ILE A 120 -0.62 7.46 6.06
N GLU A 121 -1.12 8.32 6.95
CA GLU A 121 -0.48 9.59 7.29
C GLU A 121 0.88 9.40 7.95
N VAL A 122 1.02 8.38 8.82
CA VAL A 122 2.31 8.01 9.42
C VAL A 122 3.27 7.51 8.36
N THR A 123 2.76 6.67 7.44
CA THR A 123 3.56 6.17 6.32
C THR A 123 4.07 7.33 5.46
N ILE A 124 3.20 8.25 5.06
CA ILE A 124 3.57 9.46 4.29
C ILE A 124 4.58 10.30 5.06
N ASN A 125 4.38 10.53 6.36
CA ASN A 125 5.32 11.28 7.18
C ASN A 125 6.72 10.63 7.18
N HIS A 126 6.79 9.31 7.34
CA HIS A 126 8.06 8.59 7.32
C HIS A 126 8.74 8.66 5.94
N LEU A 127 7.99 8.61 4.84
CA LEU A 127 8.51 8.81 3.49
C LEU A 127 9.11 10.21 3.32
N LEU A 128 8.40 11.22 3.80
CA LEU A 128 8.88 12.61 3.75
C LEU A 128 10.15 12.79 4.60
N ALA A 129 10.31 12.03 5.68
CA ALA A 129 11.49 12.08 6.54
C ALA A 129 12.74 11.40 5.94
N ILE A 130 12.62 10.65 4.83
CA ILE A 130 13.76 10.00 4.16
C ILE A 130 14.79 11.05 3.70
N PRO A 131 16.10 10.78 3.85
CA PRO A 131 17.16 11.65 3.36
C PRO A 131 17.03 11.95 1.86
N LEU A 132 17.26 13.22 1.47
CA LEU A 132 17.18 13.66 0.08
C LEU A 132 18.10 12.87 -0.85
N LYS A 133 19.27 12.43 -0.35
CA LYS A 133 20.22 11.59 -1.10
C LYS A 133 19.59 10.28 -1.61
N GLU A 134 18.76 9.63 -0.81
CA GLU A 134 18.09 8.38 -1.19
C GLU A 134 16.98 8.67 -2.21
N LYS A 135 16.29 9.80 -2.05
CA LYS A 135 15.27 10.25 -3.01
C LYS A 135 15.87 10.55 -4.38
N ILE A 136 17.03 11.21 -4.43
CA ILE A 136 17.76 11.50 -5.68
C ILE A 136 18.31 10.21 -6.28
N ALA A 137 18.84 9.30 -5.46
CA ALA A 137 19.41 8.03 -5.91
C ALA A 137 18.41 7.23 -6.77
N LEU A 138 17.11 7.25 -6.44
CA LEU A 138 16.06 6.61 -7.24
C LEU A 138 15.97 7.13 -8.69
N PHE A 139 16.25 8.41 -8.91
CA PHE A 139 16.19 9.01 -10.26
C PHE A 139 17.50 8.91 -11.01
N THR A 140 18.63 8.73 -10.30
CA THR A 140 19.97 8.70 -10.90
C THR A 140 20.54 7.30 -11.00
N SER A 141 19.95 6.30 -10.33
CA SER A 141 20.44 4.93 -10.35
C SER A 141 20.31 4.35 -11.75
N ARG A 142 21.39 3.71 -12.23
CA ARG A 142 21.41 2.91 -13.46
C ARG A 142 21.06 1.44 -13.21
N ASP A 143 20.43 1.17 -12.08
CA ASP A 143 19.98 -0.17 -11.72
C ASP A 143 18.74 -0.50 -12.56
N LYS A 144 18.85 -1.56 -13.36
CA LYS A 144 17.77 -2.00 -14.26
C LYS A 144 16.50 -2.35 -13.48
N ASP A 145 16.62 -2.86 -12.27
CA ASP A 145 15.48 -3.25 -11.44
C ASP A 145 14.73 -2.00 -10.91
N LEU A 146 15.48 -0.91 -10.71
CA LEU A 146 14.94 0.38 -10.29
C LEU A 146 14.35 1.14 -11.49
N GLU A 147 14.93 0.96 -12.69
CA GLU A 147 14.33 1.40 -13.95
C GLU A 147 13.00 0.68 -14.21
N VAL A 148 12.90 -0.62 -13.91
CA VAL A 148 11.64 -1.36 -13.92
C VAL A 148 10.66 -0.73 -12.93
N LEU A 149 11.04 -0.50 -11.67
CA LEU A 149 10.17 0.17 -10.68
C LEU A 149 9.61 1.51 -11.21
N VAL A 150 10.47 2.37 -11.76
CA VAL A 150 10.06 3.66 -12.34
C VAL A 150 9.15 3.46 -13.56
N GLY A 151 9.39 2.43 -14.37
CA GLY A 151 8.53 2.02 -15.48
C GLY A 151 7.17 1.47 -15.04
N LEU A 152 7.12 0.72 -13.93
CA LEU A 152 5.89 0.22 -13.31
C LEU A 152 5.05 1.39 -12.77
N MET A 153 5.67 2.39 -12.13
CA MET A 153 4.97 3.63 -11.75
C MET A 153 4.54 4.48 -12.97
N GLY A 154 5.12 4.20 -14.14
CA GLY A 154 5.04 5.04 -15.33
C GLY A 154 3.89 4.75 -16.29
N SER A 155 3.52 3.49 -16.56
CA SER A 155 2.29 3.09 -17.32
C SER A 155 2.28 1.67 -17.93
N ASN A 156 3.39 0.90 -17.95
CA ASN A 156 3.45 -0.38 -18.67
C ASN A 156 3.50 -1.58 -17.72
N LEU A 157 2.39 -1.83 -17.03
CA LEU A 157 2.22 -2.90 -16.03
C LEU A 157 1.44 -4.11 -16.53
N GLU A 158 1.04 -4.14 -17.80
CA GLU A 158 0.05 -5.12 -18.31
C GLU A 158 0.49 -6.58 -18.21
N ASN A 159 1.78 -6.90 -18.00
CA ASN A 159 2.25 -8.29 -17.92
C ASN A 159 3.45 -8.54 -16.98
N LEU A 160 3.73 -7.67 -15.99
CA LEU A 160 5.01 -7.71 -15.26
C LEU A 160 4.92 -7.67 -13.72
N LEU A 161 3.79 -8.07 -13.14
CA LEU A 161 3.67 -8.25 -11.68
C LEU A 161 3.40 -9.70 -11.32
N GLU A 162 4.16 -10.62 -11.89
CA GLU A 162 4.29 -11.95 -11.31
C GLU A 162 4.90 -11.81 -9.90
N GLU A 163 4.55 -12.70 -8.97
CA GLU A 163 5.03 -12.62 -7.57
C GLU A 163 6.57 -12.57 -7.53
N GLU A 164 7.23 -13.23 -8.47
CA GLU A 164 8.68 -13.28 -8.66
C GLU A 164 9.28 -11.90 -8.98
N ILE A 165 8.70 -11.16 -9.92
CA ILE A 165 9.18 -9.82 -10.31
C ILE A 165 8.99 -8.85 -9.15
N LEU A 166 7.88 -8.97 -8.42
CA LEU A 166 7.62 -8.11 -7.27
C LEU A 166 8.66 -8.33 -6.16
N VAL A 167 9.11 -9.57 -5.95
CA VAL A 167 10.16 -9.90 -4.98
C VAL A 167 11.49 -9.24 -5.38
N GLU A 168 11.88 -9.32 -6.65
CA GLU A 168 13.11 -8.70 -7.17
C GLU A 168 13.10 -7.18 -7.02
N VAL A 169 11.97 -6.54 -7.33
CA VAL A 169 11.78 -5.09 -7.15
C VAL A 169 11.90 -4.68 -5.69
N MET A 170 11.30 -5.46 -4.78
CA MET A 170 11.40 -5.20 -3.33
C MET A 170 12.84 -5.37 -2.83
N ASP A 171 13.56 -6.38 -3.33
CA ASP A 171 14.96 -6.62 -2.97
C ASP A 171 15.87 -5.51 -3.52
N SER A 172 15.64 -5.01 -4.74
CA SER A 172 16.34 -3.83 -5.28
C SER A 172 16.06 -2.57 -4.48
N LEU A 173 14.79 -2.30 -4.14
CA LEU A 173 14.40 -1.18 -3.27
C LEU A 173 15.10 -1.24 -1.92
N SER A 174 15.17 -2.41 -1.30
CA SER A 174 15.82 -2.60 0.00
C SER A 174 17.32 -2.27 -0.02
N ARG A 175 18.00 -2.52 -1.15
CA ARG A 175 19.44 -2.25 -1.33
C ARG A 175 19.73 -0.81 -1.71
N ASN A 176 18.97 -0.25 -2.64
CA ASN A 176 19.27 1.03 -3.27
C ASN A 176 18.61 2.23 -2.56
N ALA A 177 17.44 2.03 -1.95
CA ALA A 177 16.71 3.07 -1.24
C ALA A 177 16.13 2.49 0.08
N PRO A 178 17.00 2.09 1.02
CA PRO A 178 16.58 1.38 2.24
C PRO A 178 15.59 2.19 3.08
N GLY A 179 15.70 3.52 3.14
CA GLY A 179 14.72 4.36 3.81
C GLY A 179 13.34 4.31 3.16
N LEU A 180 13.29 4.22 1.83
CA LEU A 180 12.04 4.08 1.08
C LEU A 180 11.40 2.72 1.31
N TYR A 181 12.19 1.65 1.19
CA TYR A 181 11.75 0.29 1.50
C TYR A 181 11.25 0.18 2.94
N ASN A 182 11.97 0.75 3.90
CA ASN A 182 11.58 0.73 5.31
C ASN A 182 10.23 1.42 5.53
N ALA A 183 10.04 2.62 5.00
CA ALA A 183 8.81 3.38 5.19
C ALA A 183 7.60 2.76 4.45
N LEU A 184 7.78 2.26 3.22
CA LEU A 184 6.70 1.68 2.41
C LEU A 184 6.35 0.24 2.75
N VAL A 185 7.31 -0.54 3.23
CA VAL A 185 7.19 -2.00 3.32
C VAL A 185 7.53 -2.50 4.72
N ASP A 186 8.79 -2.42 5.14
CA ASP A 186 9.26 -3.14 6.34
C ASP A 186 8.56 -2.68 7.62
N GLU A 187 8.32 -1.39 7.80
CA GLU A 187 7.61 -0.87 8.97
C GLU A 187 6.14 -1.29 9.00
N ARG A 188 5.51 -1.40 7.82
CA ARG A 188 4.12 -1.89 7.69
C ARG A 188 4.07 -3.40 7.95
N ASP A 189 5.04 -4.16 7.45
CA ASP A 189 5.18 -5.60 7.75
C ASP A 189 5.31 -5.85 9.25
N ARG A 190 6.15 -5.07 9.95
CA ARG A 190 6.29 -5.15 11.41
C ARG A 190 4.98 -4.84 12.11
N TYR A 191 4.29 -3.79 11.68
CA TYR A 191 3.02 -3.37 12.27
C TYR A 191 1.95 -4.45 12.08
N MET A 192 1.76 -4.92 10.85
CA MET A 192 0.80 -5.99 10.53
C MET A 192 1.10 -7.29 11.27
N ALA A 193 2.37 -7.70 11.32
CA ALA A 193 2.77 -8.89 12.07
C ALA A 193 2.49 -8.74 13.57
N LEU A 194 2.76 -7.56 14.15
CA LEU A 194 2.46 -7.28 15.55
C LEU A 194 0.95 -7.34 15.82
N GLN A 195 0.12 -6.72 14.99
CA GLN A 195 -1.35 -6.76 15.12
C GLN A 195 -1.88 -8.21 15.05
N LEU A 196 -1.38 -9.00 14.10
CA LEU A 196 -1.76 -10.41 13.95
C LEU A 196 -1.31 -11.25 15.15
N ASP A 197 -0.10 -11.04 15.66
CA ASP A 197 0.44 -11.78 16.80
C ASP A 197 -0.30 -11.46 18.10
N ASP A 198 -0.55 -10.18 18.37
CA ASP A 198 -1.31 -9.72 19.54
C ASP A 198 -2.74 -10.27 19.51
N PHE A 199 -3.40 -10.21 18.35
CA PHE A 199 -4.74 -10.74 18.19
C PHE A 199 -4.78 -12.26 18.41
N ARG A 200 -3.83 -13.00 17.82
CA ARG A 200 -3.71 -14.46 17.97
C ARG A 200 -3.46 -14.86 19.42
N LYS A 201 -2.62 -14.12 20.16
CA LYS A 201 -2.36 -14.36 21.58
C LYS A 201 -3.61 -14.14 22.44
N ALA A 202 -4.41 -13.13 22.11
CA ALA A 202 -5.67 -12.85 22.80
C ALA A 202 -6.80 -13.82 22.40
N ASN A 203 -6.71 -14.46 21.22
CA ASN A 203 -7.74 -15.36 20.68
C ASN A 203 -7.09 -16.66 20.14
N PRO A 204 -6.51 -17.52 20.99
CA PRO A 204 -5.68 -18.65 20.58
C PRO A 204 -6.42 -19.72 19.74
N ASP A 205 -7.74 -19.79 19.90
CA ASP A 205 -8.61 -20.73 19.20
C ASP A 205 -9.21 -20.16 17.90
N SER A 206 -8.99 -18.87 17.60
CA SER A 206 -9.50 -18.27 16.37
C SER A 206 -8.69 -18.71 15.14
N ARG A 207 -9.38 -19.14 14.09
CA ARG A 207 -8.83 -19.29 12.75
C ARG A 207 -8.77 -17.93 12.06
N ILE A 208 -7.58 -17.53 11.63
CA ILE A 208 -7.32 -16.22 11.03
C ILE A 208 -6.85 -16.39 9.60
N ILE A 209 -7.51 -15.72 8.65
CA ILE A 209 -7.02 -15.52 7.28
C ILE A 209 -6.66 -14.04 7.12
N ALA A 210 -5.40 -13.75 6.83
CA ALA A 210 -4.92 -12.40 6.54
C ALA A 210 -4.82 -12.20 5.02
N VAL A 211 -5.46 -11.17 4.51
CA VAL A 211 -5.42 -10.74 3.10
C VAL A 211 -4.58 -9.47 3.02
N VAL A 212 -3.45 -9.58 2.34
CA VAL A 212 -2.42 -8.52 2.22
C VAL A 212 -1.90 -8.47 0.79
N GLY A 213 -1.29 -7.37 0.40
CA GLY A 213 -0.55 -7.27 -0.84
C GLY A 213 0.58 -8.30 -0.90
N ALA A 214 0.83 -8.87 -2.09
CA ALA A 214 1.84 -9.91 -2.29
C ALA A 214 3.23 -9.50 -1.78
N GLY A 215 3.58 -8.22 -1.88
CA GLY A 215 4.85 -7.66 -1.38
C GLY A 215 5.05 -7.77 0.13
N HIS A 216 3.97 -7.86 0.91
CA HIS A 216 4.00 -7.88 2.38
C HIS A 216 4.05 -9.31 2.96
N ARG A 217 3.54 -10.29 2.22
CA ARG A 217 3.40 -11.69 2.68
C ARG A 217 4.70 -12.26 3.26
N ARG A 218 5.83 -12.09 2.57
CA ARG A 218 7.15 -12.59 3.01
C ARG A 218 7.64 -11.91 4.28
N GLY A 219 7.48 -10.59 4.37
CA GLY A 219 7.92 -9.81 5.53
C GLY A 219 7.09 -10.08 6.78
N ILE A 220 5.76 -10.17 6.64
CA ILE A 220 4.86 -10.51 7.75
C ILE A 220 5.19 -11.89 8.33
N LYS A 221 5.34 -12.92 7.49
CA LYS A 221 5.72 -14.27 7.94
C LYS A 221 7.03 -14.24 8.74
N ARG A 222 8.04 -13.55 8.21
CA ARG A 222 9.34 -13.37 8.86
C ARG A 222 9.21 -12.70 10.24
N TYR A 223 8.37 -11.68 10.37
CA TYR A 223 8.18 -11.00 11.66
C TYR A 223 7.35 -11.81 12.65
N LEU A 224 6.31 -12.53 12.20
CA LEU A 224 5.56 -13.47 13.05
C LEU A 224 6.48 -14.55 13.64
N GLU A 225 7.39 -15.11 12.84
CA GLU A 225 8.39 -16.06 13.34
C GLU A 225 9.34 -15.43 14.36
N LYS A 226 9.79 -14.20 14.12
CA LYS A 226 10.66 -13.47 15.06
C LYS A 226 9.93 -13.21 16.38
N LEU A 227 8.69 -12.73 16.34
CA LEU A 227 7.84 -12.51 17.51
C LEU A 227 7.63 -13.80 18.31
N GLY A 228 7.42 -14.93 17.63
CA GLY A 228 7.33 -16.26 18.26
C GLY A 228 8.62 -16.70 18.96
N ARG A 229 9.77 -16.12 18.61
CA ARG A 229 11.08 -16.34 19.25
C ARG A 229 11.44 -15.26 20.30
N GLY A 230 10.48 -14.40 20.68
CA GLY A 230 10.68 -13.36 21.69
C GLY A 230 11.30 -12.05 21.16
N TYR A 231 11.33 -11.84 19.85
CA TYR A 231 11.66 -10.52 19.29
C TYR A 231 10.63 -9.48 19.72
N GLU A 232 11.07 -8.30 20.13
CA GLU A 232 10.18 -7.21 20.51
C GLU A 232 10.07 -6.16 19.40
N ILE A 233 8.84 -5.80 19.05
CA ILE A 233 8.54 -4.72 18.11
C ILE A 233 8.02 -3.52 18.90
N SER A 234 8.71 -2.38 18.80
CA SER A 234 8.24 -1.14 19.43
C SER A 234 7.13 -0.50 18.60
N LEU A 235 5.87 -0.69 19.01
CA LEU A 235 4.71 -0.06 18.37
C LEU A 235 4.87 1.46 18.29
N ARG A 236 5.38 2.10 19.34
CA ARG A 236 5.64 3.54 19.40
C ARG A 236 6.48 4.01 18.21
N SER A 237 7.53 3.27 17.86
CA SER A 237 8.42 3.63 16.76
C SER A 237 7.77 3.53 15.37
N LEU A 238 6.71 2.73 15.24
CA LEU A 238 5.99 2.50 13.99
C LEU A 238 4.87 3.50 13.73
N VAL A 239 4.37 4.16 14.79
CA VAL A 239 3.23 5.09 14.75
C VAL A 239 3.62 6.54 15.07
N SER A 240 4.81 6.81 15.61
CA SER A 240 5.24 8.16 15.96
C SER A 240 5.66 8.96 14.74
N MET A 241 5.11 10.16 14.58
CA MET A 241 5.54 11.10 13.54
C MET A 241 7.02 11.49 13.70
N ARG A 242 7.76 11.47 12.58
CA ARG A 242 9.12 11.98 12.46
C ARG A 242 9.11 13.46 12.12
N LYS A 243 10.16 14.16 12.53
CA LYS A 243 10.41 15.54 12.09
C LYS A 243 10.70 15.51 10.59
N THR A 244 9.84 16.16 9.81
CA THR A 244 9.98 16.26 8.36
C THR A 244 10.61 17.60 8.00
N PRO A 245 11.77 17.60 7.33
CA PRO A 245 12.36 18.85 6.90
C PRO A 245 11.58 19.44 5.72
N ILE A 246 11.39 20.76 5.71
CA ILE A 246 10.57 21.45 4.69
C ILE A 246 11.03 21.19 3.25
N TYR A 247 12.34 21.02 3.02
CA TYR A 247 12.89 20.69 1.70
C TYR A 247 12.41 19.34 1.15
N SER A 248 12.01 18.41 2.02
CA SER A 248 11.50 17.11 1.58
C SER A 248 10.10 17.21 0.99
N VAL A 249 9.29 18.13 1.50
CA VAL A 249 7.98 18.46 0.93
C VAL A 249 8.16 19.16 -0.41
N VAL A 250 9.05 20.15 -0.46
CA VAL A 250 9.35 20.89 -1.68
C VAL A 250 9.88 19.95 -2.77
N PHE A 251 10.76 19.01 -2.41
CA PHE A 251 11.27 18.01 -3.35
C PHE A 251 10.16 17.09 -3.88
N LEU A 252 9.23 16.64 -3.03
CA LEU A 252 8.11 15.81 -3.49
C LEU A 252 7.23 16.56 -4.49
N ILE A 253 6.89 17.82 -4.20
CA ILE A 253 6.11 18.67 -5.11
C ILE A 253 6.88 18.84 -6.43
N PHE A 254 8.18 19.13 -6.37
CA PHE A 254 9.03 19.24 -7.56
C PHE A 254 9.06 17.94 -8.38
N ALA A 255 9.26 16.79 -7.73
CA ALA A 255 9.31 15.48 -8.39
C ALA A 255 7.98 15.14 -9.06
N VAL A 256 6.85 15.40 -8.40
CA VAL A 256 5.50 15.19 -8.95
C VAL A 256 5.24 16.10 -10.16
N ILE A 257 5.62 17.38 -10.08
CA ILE A 257 5.52 18.32 -11.22
C ILE A 257 6.42 17.88 -12.38
N LEU A 258 7.66 17.48 -12.10
CA LEU A 258 8.62 17.03 -13.10
C LEU A 258 8.12 15.77 -13.80
N THR A 259 7.62 14.77 -13.06
CA THR A 259 7.01 13.57 -13.62
C THR A 259 5.80 13.93 -14.49
N TYR A 260 4.88 14.78 -14.03
CA TYR A 260 3.74 15.23 -14.84
C TYR A 260 4.16 15.89 -16.16
N ILE A 261 5.18 16.75 -16.13
CA ILE A 261 5.72 17.41 -17.33
C ILE A 261 6.31 16.36 -18.28
N ILE A 262 7.13 15.43 -17.79
CA ILE A 262 7.75 14.37 -18.60
C ILE A 262 6.68 13.50 -19.27
N THR A 263 5.68 13.04 -18.52
CA THR A 263 4.62 12.19 -19.06
C THR A 263 3.83 12.91 -20.15
N LYS A 264 3.52 14.19 -19.97
CA LYS A 264 2.79 15.00 -20.96
C LYS A 264 3.61 15.33 -22.21
N ILE A 265 4.92 15.57 -22.06
CA ILE A 265 5.83 15.77 -23.20
C ILE A 265 5.95 14.48 -24.03
N ARG A 266 6.00 13.32 -23.36
CA ARG A 266 6.07 12.01 -24.03
C ARG A 266 4.79 11.68 -24.80
N PHE A 267 3.63 12.12 -24.31
CA PHE A 267 2.34 11.99 -24.99
C PHE A 267 2.14 12.95 -26.18
N ARG A 268 2.83 14.10 -26.22
CA ARG A 268 2.79 15.01 -27.38
C ARG A 268 3.65 14.56 -28.58
N ARG A 269 4.45 13.51 -28.42
CA ARG A 269 5.35 12.97 -29.46
C ARG A 269 4.84 11.68 -30.11
N LYS A 270 3.61 11.25 -29.83
CA LYS A 270 2.89 10.21 -30.59
C LYS A 270 1.74 10.85 -31.36
#